data_AF-A0A661Y1P5-F1
#
_entry.id   AF-A0A661Y1P5-F1
#
_cell.length_a   1.000
_cell.length_b   1.000
_cell.length_c   1.000
_cell.angle_alpha   90.00
_cell.angle_beta   90.00
_cell.angle_gamma   90.00
#
_symmetry.space_group_name_H-M   'P 1'
#
loop_
_entity.id
_entity.type
_entity.pdbx_description
1 polymer ?
#
loop_
_entity_poly.entity_id
_entity_poly.type
_entity_poly.pdbx_seq_one_letter_code
_entity_poly.pdbx_strand_id
1 'polypeptide(L)'
;MKYNTHKYRNILPKSFSISNEADLINVEMTALEILKDYPESSDLIAIEKQMIESDDSQMALNLAIKLARSKAFVKQIKKPLRVSVTFAMYKENNRILPASEHPNGENFLMVKLHQLEWLFGDNPKIEWDLFPVDDGCPEGSGKIAEEILLKNQVKENIEVLFLANAIEKKLPIANSLESTNDSQKGGSIAYGMWHAAQNPTDHDHIIV
;
A
#
# COMPACT_ATOMS: atom_id res chain seq x y z
N MET A 1 -2.98 -5.47 33.39
CA MET A 1 -4.14 -6.17 32.80
C MET A 1 -3.62 -7.03 31.64
N LYS A 2 -3.96 -8.33 31.57
CA LYS A 2 -3.61 -9.14 30.38
C LYS A 2 -4.74 -8.96 29.37
N TYR A 3 -4.43 -8.51 28.15
CA TYR A 3 -5.43 -8.37 27.10
C TYR A 3 -5.78 -9.76 26.57
N ASN A 4 -7.07 -10.04 26.38
CA ASN A 4 -7.50 -11.36 25.91
C ASN A 4 -7.52 -11.38 24.38
N THR A 5 -6.42 -11.83 23.77
CA THR A 5 -6.29 -11.98 22.31
C THR A 5 -6.66 -13.37 21.79
N HIS A 6 -6.93 -14.34 22.67
CA HIS A 6 -7.19 -15.72 22.27
C HIS A 6 -8.43 -15.85 21.38
N LYS A 7 -9.43 -14.98 21.59
CA LYS A 7 -10.65 -15.00 20.78
C LYS A 7 -10.42 -14.69 19.30
N TYR A 8 -9.39 -13.89 18.95
CA TYR A 8 -9.10 -13.52 17.57
C TYR A 8 -8.38 -14.61 16.80
N ARG A 9 -7.65 -15.49 17.50
CA ARG A 9 -6.97 -16.65 16.87
C ARG A 9 -7.94 -17.61 16.20
N ASN A 10 -9.20 -17.65 16.65
CA ASN A 10 -10.23 -18.50 16.05
C ASN A 10 -10.80 -17.94 14.74
N ILE A 11 -10.59 -16.65 14.46
CA ILE A 11 -11.03 -15.97 13.22
C ILE A 11 -9.94 -16.09 12.14
N LEU A 12 -8.68 -16.07 12.57
CA LEU A 12 -7.53 -16.12 11.68
C LEU A 12 -7.28 -17.52 11.12
N PRO A 13 -6.77 -17.62 9.88
CA PRO A 13 -6.46 -18.91 9.29
C PRO A 13 -5.29 -19.59 10.03
N LYS A 14 -5.29 -20.93 10.04
CA LYS A 14 -4.22 -21.73 10.67
C LYS A 14 -2.88 -21.62 9.95
N SER A 15 -2.93 -21.43 8.62
CA SER A 15 -1.79 -21.11 7.77
C SER A 15 -2.07 -19.76 7.13
N PHE A 16 -1.13 -18.82 7.20
CA PHE A 16 -1.32 -17.47 6.69
C PHE A 16 -0.32 -17.17 5.58
N SER A 17 -0.82 -16.62 4.47
CA SER A 17 0.00 -16.11 3.37
C SER A 17 -0.39 -14.68 3.01
N ILE A 18 0.60 -13.78 2.94
CA ILE A 18 0.41 -12.41 2.47
C ILE A 18 0.02 -12.32 0.99
N SER A 19 0.26 -13.38 0.22
CA SER A 19 -0.09 -13.46 -1.20
C SER A 19 -1.49 -14.08 -1.42
N ASN A 20 -2.17 -14.48 -0.34
CA ASN A 20 -3.54 -14.98 -0.39
C ASN A 20 -4.52 -13.86 -0.01
N GLU A 21 -5.37 -13.48 -0.94
CA GLU A 21 -6.32 -12.38 -0.77
C GLU A 21 -7.35 -12.66 0.34
N ALA A 22 -7.83 -13.90 0.47
CA ALA A 22 -8.77 -14.27 1.53
C ALA A 22 -8.12 -14.19 2.93
N ASP A 23 -6.84 -14.55 3.03
CA ASP A 23 -6.08 -14.41 4.28
C ASP A 23 -5.93 -12.93 4.67
N LEU A 24 -5.64 -12.04 3.72
CA LEU A 24 -5.58 -10.59 3.96
C LEU A 24 -6.92 -10.02 4.44
N ILE A 25 -8.02 -10.41 3.80
CA ILE A 25 -9.38 -10.00 4.21
C ILE A 25 -9.67 -10.47 5.64
N ASN A 26 -9.31 -11.71 6.01
CA ASN A 26 -9.49 -12.21 7.38
C ASN A 26 -8.68 -11.41 8.41
N VAL A 27 -7.46 -11.00 8.06
CA VAL A 27 -6.63 -10.15 8.92
C VAL A 27 -7.25 -8.75 9.08
N GLU A 28 -7.77 -8.16 8.01
CA GLU A 28 -8.45 -6.86 8.04
C GLU A 28 -9.72 -6.89 8.89
N MET A 29 -10.57 -7.91 8.73
CA MET A 29 -11.75 -8.11 9.58
C MET A 29 -11.36 -8.28 11.05
N THR A 30 -10.31 -9.06 11.30
CA THR A 30 -9.79 -9.25 12.66
C THR A 30 -9.26 -7.93 13.25
N ALA A 31 -8.60 -7.09 12.45
CA ALA A 31 -8.14 -5.77 12.87
C ALA A 31 -9.31 -4.87 13.30
N LEU A 32 -10.43 -4.91 12.59
CA LEU A 32 -11.64 -4.14 12.95
C LEU A 32 -12.27 -4.63 14.25
N GLU A 33 -12.34 -5.94 14.48
CA GLU A 33 -12.82 -6.50 15.75
C GLU A 33 -11.90 -6.14 16.92
N ILE A 34 -10.58 -6.21 16.73
CA ILE A 34 -9.59 -5.77 17.72
C ILE A 34 -9.79 -4.29 18.06
N LEU A 35 -9.95 -3.44 17.04
CA LEU A 35 -10.16 -2.00 17.23
C LEU A 35 -11.48 -1.68 17.95
N LYS A 36 -12.51 -2.49 17.74
CA LYS A 36 -13.81 -2.36 18.43
C LYS A 36 -13.69 -2.68 19.91
N ASP A 37 -12.92 -3.71 20.27
CA ASP A 37 -12.70 -4.11 21.66
C ASP A 37 -11.70 -3.20 22.39
N TYR A 38 -10.68 -2.70 21.65
CA TYR A 38 -9.59 -1.88 22.18
C TYR A 38 -9.41 -0.62 21.32
N PRO A 39 -10.27 0.40 21.48
CA PRO A 39 -10.25 1.60 20.65
C PRO A 39 -9.05 2.52 20.92
N GLU A 40 -8.46 2.42 22.11
CA GLU A 40 -7.37 3.29 22.54
C GLU A 40 -6.01 2.82 22.00
N SER A 41 -5.23 3.76 21.46
CA SER A 41 -3.91 3.44 20.90
C SER A 41 -2.95 2.85 21.94
N SER A 42 -3.08 3.21 23.23
CA SER A 42 -2.28 2.67 24.31
C SER A 42 -2.50 1.17 24.50
N ASP A 43 -3.74 0.72 24.36
CA ASP A 43 -4.13 -0.67 24.56
C ASP A 43 -3.54 -1.53 23.44
N LEU A 44 -3.69 -1.07 22.20
CA LEU A 44 -3.14 -1.75 21.04
C LEU A 44 -1.60 -1.84 21.06
N ILE A 45 -0.90 -0.80 21.53
CA ILE A 45 0.56 -0.84 21.75
C ILE A 45 0.92 -1.89 22.81
N ALA A 46 0.16 -1.95 23.90
CA ALA A 46 0.42 -2.90 24.97
C ALA A 46 0.11 -4.34 24.55
N ILE A 47 -0.90 -4.56 23.70
CA ILE A 47 -1.20 -5.85 23.08
C ILE A 47 -0.04 -6.29 22.18
N GLU A 48 0.44 -5.43 21.28
CA GLU A 48 1.57 -5.75 20.39
C GLU A 48 2.81 -6.14 21.20
N LYS A 49 3.14 -5.40 22.27
CA LYS A 49 4.29 -5.72 23.15
C LYS A 49 4.15 -7.05 23.88
N GLN A 50 2.94 -7.53 24.12
CA GLN A 50 2.71 -8.84 24.75
C GLN A 50 2.92 -10.01 23.79
N MET A 51 3.02 -9.73 22.48
CA MET A 51 3.21 -10.75 21.46
C MET A 51 4.70 -10.95 21.18
N ILE A 52 5.32 -11.82 21.96
CA ILE A 52 6.67 -12.33 21.72
C ILE A 52 6.55 -13.85 21.62
N GLU A 53 6.35 -14.39 20.41
CA GLU A 53 6.47 -15.83 20.05
C GLU A 53 6.22 -16.04 18.53
N SER A 54 6.65 -17.18 17.97
CA SER A 54 7.07 -17.33 16.56
C SER A 54 6.29 -18.35 15.70
N ASP A 55 4.96 -18.34 15.68
CA ASP A 55 4.16 -19.17 14.73
C ASP A 55 3.35 -18.35 13.70
N ASP A 56 2.82 -18.99 12.65
CA ASP A 56 2.14 -18.32 11.54
C ASP A 56 0.78 -17.70 11.94
N SER A 57 0.03 -18.35 12.83
CA SER A 57 -1.22 -17.79 13.38
C SER A 57 -0.94 -16.52 14.16
N GLN A 58 0.21 -16.48 14.85
CA GLN A 58 0.72 -15.30 15.52
C GLN A 58 1.17 -14.22 14.53
N MET A 59 1.71 -14.57 13.35
CA MET A 59 2.04 -13.60 12.30
C MET A 59 0.79 -12.87 11.79
N ALA A 60 -0.28 -13.62 11.48
CA ALA A 60 -1.55 -13.04 11.04
C ALA A 60 -2.15 -12.12 12.13
N LEU A 61 -2.07 -12.53 13.40
CA LEU A 61 -2.55 -11.74 14.53
C LEU A 61 -1.71 -10.48 14.76
N ASN A 62 -0.38 -10.59 14.65
CA ASN A 62 0.54 -9.46 14.72
C ASN A 62 0.22 -8.42 13.63
N LEU A 63 -0.05 -8.88 12.41
CA LEU A 63 -0.46 -8.02 11.32
C LEU A 63 -1.82 -7.35 11.62
N ALA A 64 -2.82 -8.11 12.09
CA ALA A 64 -4.13 -7.57 12.45
C ALA A 64 -4.03 -6.45 13.52
N ILE A 65 -3.17 -6.62 14.52
CA ILE A 65 -2.95 -5.59 15.56
C ILE A 65 -2.27 -4.35 15.01
N LYS A 66 -1.27 -4.52 14.13
CA LYS A 66 -0.62 -3.39 13.46
C LYS A 66 -1.61 -2.63 12.58
N LEU A 67 -2.46 -3.33 11.83
CA LEU A 67 -3.52 -2.73 11.05
C LEU A 67 -4.56 -2.01 11.93
N ALA A 68 -4.98 -2.60 13.05
CA ALA A 68 -5.88 -1.98 14.01
C ALA A 68 -5.29 -0.66 14.54
N ARG A 69 -3.98 -0.63 14.84
CA ARG A 69 -3.27 0.58 15.26
C ARG A 69 -3.21 1.64 14.18
N SER A 70 -2.85 1.26 12.96
CA SER A 70 -2.83 2.18 11.81
C SER A 70 -4.21 2.80 11.60
N LYS A 71 -5.27 1.99 11.63
CA LYS A 71 -6.67 2.44 11.48
C LYS A 71 -7.10 3.34 12.65
N ALA A 72 -6.71 3.03 13.89
CA ALA A 72 -6.96 3.88 15.06
C ALA A 72 -6.31 5.25 14.89
N PHE A 73 -5.04 5.29 14.46
CA PHE A 73 -4.31 6.52 14.22
C PHE A 73 -4.95 7.36 13.11
N VAL A 74 -5.28 6.73 11.98
CA VAL A 74 -5.95 7.40 10.85
C VAL A 74 -7.29 8.01 11.29
N LYS A 75 -8.09 7.33 12.12
CA LYS A 75 -9.36 7.86 12.65
C LYS A 75 -9.20 9.11 13.53
N GLN A 76 -8.03 9.32 14.12
CA GLN A 76 -7.72 10.49 14.96
C GLN A 76 -7.38 11.73 14.13
N ILE A 77 -7.07 11.59 12.85
CA ILE A 77 -6.78 12.71 11.94
C ILE A 77 -8.08 13.50 11.69
N LYS A 78 -8.14 14.74 12.21
CA LYS A 78 -9.33 15.63 12.10
C LYS A 78 -9.13 16.83 11.17
N LYS A 79 -7.88 17.10 10.77
CA LYS A 79 -7.55 18.15 9.81
C LYS A 79 -7.41 17.55 8.41
N PRO A 80 -7.72 18.31 7.35
CA PRO A 80 -7.41 17.89 5.98
C PRO A 80 -5.94 17.48 5.84
N LEU A 81 -5.72 16.34 5.19
CA LEU A 81 -4.40 15.77 4.94
C LEU A 81 -4.42 15.09 3.58
N ARG A 82 -3.41 15.35 2.75
CA ARG A 82 -3.17 14.57 1.54
C ARG A 82 -2.04 13.58 1.78
N VAL A 83 -2.20 12.35 1.33
CA VAL A 83 -1.18 11.30 1.38
C VAL A 83 -0.95 10.73 -0.02
N SER A 84 0.23 10.94 -0.57
CA SER A 84 0.61 10.33 -1.85
C SER A 84 1.65 9.24 -1.62
N VAL A 85 1.39 8.04 -2.13
CA VAL A 85 2.27 6.88 -2.02
C VAL A 85 2.88 6.58 -3.38
N THR A 86 4.21 6.52 -3.48
CA THR A 86 4.94 6.19 -4.71
C THR A 86 5.74 4.90 -4.55
N PHE A 87 5.85 4.13 -5.64
CA PHE A 87 6.78 3.00 -5.69
C PHE A 87 7.25 2.74 -7.11
N ALA A 88 8.49 2.27 -7.25
CA ALA A 88 9.08 1.90 -8.53
C ALA A 88 8.64 0.49 -8.97
N MET A 89 8.44 0.29 -10.26
CA MET A 89 8.06 -0.99 -10.88
C MET A 89 9.11 -1.45 -11.88
N TYR A 90 9.86 -2.50 -11.53
CA TYR A 90 10.82 -3.18 -12.41
C TYR A 90 10.62 -4.68 -12.41
N LYS A 91 10.44 -5.27 -13.60
CA LYS A 91 10.22 -6.72 -13.78
C LYS A 91 9.08 -7.26 -12.90
N GLU A 92 8.05 -6.44 -12.76
CA GLU A 92 6.86 -6.76 -11.98
C GLU A 92 5.76 -7.42 -12.84
N ASN A 93 6.03 -7.65 -14.13
CA ASN A 93 5.14 -8.23 -15.12
C ASN A 93 4.49 -9.55 -14.70
N ASN A 94 5.12 -10.33 -13.82
CA ASN A 94 4.55 -11.58 -13.30
C ASN A 94 3.77 -11.39 -11.99
N ARG A 95 4.32 -10.62 -11.04
CA ARG A 95 3.71 -10.43 -9.71
C ARG A 95 2.47 -9.55 -9.78
N ILE A 96 2.39 -8.66 -10.78
CA ILE A 96 1.24 -7.77 -10.97
C ILE A 96 -0.01 -8.54 -11.39
N LEU A 97 0.13 -9.70 -12.01
CA LEU A 97 -0.96 -10.56 -12.43
C LEU A 97 -1.56 -11.32 -11.23
N PRO A 98 -2.84 -11.75 -11.31
CA PRO A 98 -3.42 -12.62 -10.30
C PRO A 98 -2.85 -14.05 -10.39
N ALA A 99 -2.92 -14.78 -9.28
CA ALA A 99 -2.47 -16.18 -9.20
C ALA A 99 -3.18 -17.11 -10.20
N SER A 100 -4.39 -16.74 -10.64
CA SER A 100 -5.13 -17.45 -11.69
C SER A 100 -4.53 -17.29 -13.09
N GLU A 101 -3.74 -16.24 -13.32
CA GLU A 101 -3.09 -15.94 -14.60
C GLU A 101 -1.60 -16.29 -14.59
N HIS A 102 -0.91 -16.22 -13.44
CA HIS A 102 0.50 -16.60 -13.31
C HIS A 102 0.78 -17.28 -11.96
N PRO A 103 1.58 -18.37 -11.88
CA PRO A 103 1.85 -19.08 -10.61
C PRO A 103 2.48 -18.23 -9.51
N ASN A 104 3.26 -17.23 -9.89
CA ASN A 104 3.88 -16.25 -8.98
C ASN A 104 3.11 -14.91 -8.96
N GLY A 105 1.87 -14.91 -9.43
CA GLY A 105 1.01 -13.73 -9.47
C GLY A 105 0.53 -13.37 -8.06
N GLU A 106 0.71 -12.10 -7.67
CA GLU A 106 0.33 -11.57 -6.37
C GLU A 106 -0.84 -10.58 -6.47
N ASN A 107 -1.27 -10.23 -7.69
CA ASN A 107 -2.24 -9.15 -7.94
C ASN A 107 -1.86 -7.85 -7.22
N PHE A 108 -0.55 -7.58 -7.05
CA PHE A 108 -0.09 -6.65 -6.01
C PHE A 108 -0.63 -5.24 -6.19
N LEU A 109 -0.89 -4.79 -7.42
CA LEU A 109 -1.37 -3.43 -7.69
C LEU A 109 -2.79 -3.25 -7.13
N MET A 110 -3.68 -4.21 -7.40
CA MET A 110 -5.04 -4.20 -6.87
C MET A 110 -5.05 -4.39 -5.35
N VAL A 111 -4.17 -5.26 -4.83
CA VAL A 111 -4.01 -5.45 -3.37
C VAL A 111 -3.55 -4.14 -2.70
N LYS A 112 -2.59 -3.42 -3.27
CA LYS A 112 -2.15 -2.11 -2.74
C LYS A 112 -3.26 -1.07 -2.76
N LEU A 113 -4.03 -1.00 -3.86
CA LEU A 113 -5.19 -0.12 -3.95
C LEU A 113 -6.22 -0.41 -2.86
N HIS A 114 -6.58 -1.69 -2.70
CA HIS A 114 -7.48 -2.15 -1.65
C HIS A 114 -6.97 -1.78 -0.26
N GLN A 115 -5.67 -1.97 0.02
CA GLN A 115 -5.07 -1.63 1.31
C GLN A 115 -5.13 -0.14 1.64
N LEU A 116 -4.93 0.73 0.64
CA LEU A 116 -5.02 2.18 0.84
C LEU A 116 -6.46 2.63 1.03
N GLU A 117 -7.40 2.10 0.25
CA GLU A 117 -8.82 2.35 0.43
C GLU A 117 -9.29 1.84 1.80
N TRP A 118 -8.92 0.62 2.17
CA TRP A 118 -9.22 0.06 3.48
C TRP A 118 -8.64 0.90 4.61
N LEU A 119 -7.46 1.51 4.46
CA LEU A 119 -6.87 2.32 5.51
C LEU A 119 -7.51 3.72 5.60
N PHE A 120 -7.62 4.42 4.47
CA PHE A 120 -7.94 5.85 4.40
C PHE A 120 -9.40 6.16 4.01
N GLY A 121 -10.09 5.29 3.26
CA GLY A 121 -11.39 5.58 2.63
C GLY A 121 -12.51 5.97 3.60
N ASP A 122 -12.46 5.45 4.84
CA ASP A 122 -13.44 5.82 5.88
C ASP A 122 -13.21 7.21 6.51
N ASN A 123 -12.09 7.88 6.21
CA ASN A 123 -11.79 9.20 6.76
C ASN A 123 -11.93 10.30 5.70
N PRO A 124 -13.03 11.08 5.69
CA PRO A 124 -13.27 12.13 4.70
C PRO A 124 -12.34 13.35 4.84
N LYS A 125 -11.43 13.35 5.82
CA LYS A 125 -10.36 14.36 5.97
C LYS A 125 -9.07 13.96 5.27
N ILE A 126 -9.01 12.76 4.70
CA ILE A 126 -7.80 12.26 4.04
C ILE A 126 -8.09 12.06 2.57
N GLU A 127 -7.31 12.74 1.74
CA GLU A 127 -7.18 12.46 0.31
C GLU A 127 -5.96 11.56 0.13
N TRP A 128 -6.05 10.56 -0.75
CA TRP A 128 -4.92 9.68 -1.00
C TRP A 128 -4.75 9.38 -2.49
N ASP A 129 -3.49 9.26 -2.91
CA ASP A 129 -3.10 8.91 -4.28
C ASP A 129 -2.02 7.83 -4.26
N LEU A 130 -2.04 6.96 -5.27
CA LEU A 130 -1.02 5.95 -5.52
C LEU A 130 -0.33 6.22 -6.87
N PHE A 131 0.99 6.35 -6.86
CA PHE A 131 1.81 6.62 -8.03
C PHE A 131 2.81 5.48 -8.29
N PRO A 132 2.38 4.37 -8.92
CA PRO A 132 3.31 3.37 -9.42
C PRO A 132 4.12 3.96 -10.58
N VAL A 133 5.44 3.85 -10.51
CA VAL A 133 6.35 4.44 -11.50
C VAL A 133 7.13 3.36 -12.23
N ASP A 134 6.88 3.20 -13.54
CA ASP A 134 7.69 2.36 -14.41
C ASP A 134 9.08 2.97 -14.59
N ASP A 135 10.10 2.16 -14.31
CA ASP A 135 11.49 2.57 -14.29
C ASP A 135 12.27 2.17 -15.56
N GLY A 136 11.56 2.03 -16.68
CA GLY A 136 12.10 1.57 -17.96
C GLY A 136 12.14 0.04 -18.06
N CYS A 137 11.14 -0.63 -17.51
CA CYS A 137 11.10 -2.08 -17.50
C CYS A 137 10.95 -2.63 -18.93
N PRO A 138 11.85 -3.51 -19.41
CA PRO A 138 11.76 -4.06 -20.77
C PRO A 138 10.54 -4.95 -20.99
N GLU A 139 10.00 -5.54 -19.91
CA GLU A 139 8.79 -6.38 -19.91
C GLU A 139 7.49 -5.55 -19.83
N GLY A 140 7.59 -4.21 -19.84
CA GLY A 140 6.42 -3.32 -19.89
C GLY A 140 5.56 -3.31 -18.63
N SER A 141 6.17 -3.38 -17.44
CA SER A 141 5.45 -3.43 -16.15
C SER A 141 4.42 -2.30 -16.00
N GLY A 142 4.75 -1.07 -16.40
CA GLY A 142 3.84 0.06 -16.39
C GLY A 142 2.65 -0.08 -17.33
N LYS A 143 2.85 -0.60 -18.54
CA LYS A 143 1.76 -0.84 -19.49
C LYS A 143 0.81 -1.91 -18.99
N ILE A 144 1.35 -2.99 -18.43
CA ILE A 144 0.55 -4.04 -17.79
C ILE A 144 -0.26 -3.46 -16.62
N ALA A 145 0.33 -2.56 -15.83
CA ALA A 145 -0.39 -1.85 -14.78
C ALA A 145 -1.57 -1.04 -15.33
N GLU A 146 -1.37 -0.23 -16.37
CA GLU A 146 -2.44 0.54 -17.01
C GLU A 146 -3.57 -0.36 -17.54
N GLU A 147 -3.22 -1.49 -18.18
CA GLU A 147 -4.20 -2.47 -18.69
C GLU A 147 -5.03 -3.09 -17.56
N ILE A 148 -4.40 -3.42 -16.42
CA ILE A 148 -5.09 -3.95 -15.24
C ILE A 148 -6.05 -2.90 -14.67
N LEU A 149 -5.64 -1.64 -14.55
CA LEU A 149 -6.51 -0.57 -14.06
C LEU A 149 -7.72 -0.36 -14.98
N LEU A 150 -7.48 -0.36 -16.30
CA LEU A 150 -8.55 -0.25 -17.31
C LEU A 150 -9.53 -1.43 -17.23
N LYS A 151 -9.03 -2.67 -17.16
CA LYS A 151 -9.84 -3.91 -17.04
C LYS A 151 -10.71 -3.89 -15.79
N ASN A 152 -10.19 -3.37 -14.67
CA ASN A 152 -10.90 -3.27 -13.40
C ASN A 152 -11.70 -1.96 -13.24
N GLN A 153 -11.71 -1.10 -14.27
CA GLN A 153 -12.43 0.20 -14.26
C GLN A 153 -12.03 1.12 -13.11
N VAL A 154 -10.77 1.05 -12.66
CA VAL A 154 -10.22 1.94 -11.63
C VAL A 154 -9.91 3.29 -12.28
N LYS A 155 -10.48 4.37 -11.75
CA LYS A 155 -10.39 5.72 -12.34
C LYS A 155 -9.84 6.80 -11.40
N GLU A 156 -9.82 6.52 -10.10
CA GLU A 156 -9.52 7.50 -9.06
C GLU A 156 -8.38 6.99 -8.17
N ASN A 157 -7.68 7.92 -7.52
CA ASN A 157 -6.62 7.68 -6.54
C ASN A 157 -5.40 6.89 -7.05
N ILE A 158 -5.24 6.73 -8.37
CA ILE A 158 -4.05 6.11 -8.96
C ILE A 158 -3.71 6.67 -10.34
N GLU A 159 -2.42 6.85 -10.59
CA GLU A 159 -1.86 7.22 -11.88
C GLU A 159 -0.54 6.48 -12.11
N VAL A 160 -0.45 5.72 -13.20
CA VAL A 160 0.81 5.07 -13.60
C VAL A 160 1.72 6.08 -14.25
N LEU A 161 2.91 6.25 -13.69
CA LEU A 161 3.93 7.17 -14.18
C LEU A 161 5.03 6.38 -14.91
N PHE A 162 5.72 7.05 -15.84
CA PHE A 162 6.84 6.46 -16.58
C PHE A 162 8.05 7.39 -16.48
N LEU A 163 9.15 6.91 -15.90
CA LEU A 163 10.39 7.69 -15.78
C LEU A 163 10.93 8.09 -17.16
N ALA A 164 10.78 7.21 -18.17
CA ALA A 164 11.16 7.51 -19.54
C ALA A 164 10.50 8.80 -20.09
N ASN A 165 9.22 9.01 -19.78
CA ASN A 165 8.49 10.20 -20.20
C ASN A 165 9.03 11.47 -19.51
N ALA A 166 9.45 11.37 -18.25
CA ALA A 166 10.07 12.50 -17.53
C ALA A 166 11.41 12.91 -18.13
N ILE A 167 12.22 11.92 -18.54
CA ILE A 167 13.51 12.13 -19.21
C ILE A 167 13.30 12.76 -20.58
N GLU A 168 12.40 12.21 -21.40
CA GLU A 168 12.08 12.73 -22.73
C GLU A 168 11.62 14.20 -22.68
N LYS A 169 10.75 14.51 -21.71
CA LYS A 169 10.25 15.87 -21.46
C LYS A 169 11.28 16.80 -20.82
N LYS A 170 12.47 16.30 -20.44
CA LYS A 170 13.52 17.05 -19.74
C LYS A 170 12.97 17.77 -18.50
N LEU A 171 12.21 17.03 -17.68
CA LEU A 171 11.71 17.56 -16.43
C LEU A 171 12.89 17.85 -15.49
N PRO A 172 12.85 18.93 -14.68
CA PRO A 172 13.97 19.29 -13.79
C PRO A 172 14.48 18.15 -12.91
N ILE A 173 13.59 17.29 -12.42
CA ILE A 173 13.93 16.14 -11.58
C ILE A 173 14.68 15.02 -12.32
N ALA A 174 14.54 14.96 -13.65
CA ALA A 174 15.13 13.94 -14.51
C ALA A 174 16.27 14.49 -15.39
N ASN A 175 16.61 15.79 -15.27
CA ASN A 175 17.57 16.47 -16.16
C ASN A 175 18.99 15.89 -16.14
N SER A 176 19.37 15.16 -15.09
CA SER A 176 20.67 14.51 -15.00
C SER A 176 20.70 13.09 -15.59
N LEU A 177 19.58 12.59 -16.10
CA LEU A 177 19.45 11.26 -16.66
C LEU A 177 19.37 11.35 -18.19
N GLU A 178 20.17 10.54 -18.88
CA GLU A 178 20.09 10.34 -20.33
C GLU A 178 19.13 9.20 -20.66
N SER A 179 19.04 8.20 -19.78
CA SER A 179 18.13 7.07 -19.91
C SER A 179 17.66 6.55 -18.55
N THR A 180 16.62 5.72 -18.56
CA THR A 180 16.13 5.08 -17.33
C THR A 180 17.17 4.17 -16.67
N ASN A 181 18.16 3.67 -17.42
CA ASN A 181 19.24 2.84 -16.90
C ASN A 181 20.20 3.59 -15.98
N ASP A 182 20.24 4.92 -16.05
CA ASP A 182 21.14 5.73 -15.23
C ASP A 182 20.69 5.76 -13.77
N SER A 183 19.38 5.64 -13.52
CA SER A 183 18.81 5.54 -12.17
C SER A 183 17.39 4.96 -12.20
N GLN A 184 17.29 3.63 -12.26
CA GLN A 184 16.01 2.93 -12.33
C GLN A 184 15.15 3.21 -11.09
N LYS A 185 15.50 2.60 -9.95
CA LYS A 185 14.72 2.75 -8.71
C LYS A 185 14.77 4.17 -8.15
N GLY A 186 15.97 4.76 -8.05
CA GLY A 186 16.16 6.08 -7.46
C GLY A 186 15.47 7.18 -8.24
N GLY A 187 15.67 7.22 -9.55
CA GLY A 187 15.04 8.18 -10.46
C GLY A 187 13.52 8.05 -10.45
N SER A 188 12.99 6.82 -10.41
CA SER A 188 11.54 6.59 -10.40
C SER A 188 10.87 7.04 -9.11
N ILE A 189 11.46 6.75 -7.95
CA ILE A 189 10.95 7.26 -6.67
C ILE A 189 11.01 8.79 -6.64
N ALA A 190 12.15 9.38 -7.02
CA ALA A 190 12.31 10.83 -7.04
C ALA A 190 11.31 11.50 -7.99
N TYR A 191 11.07 10.92 -9.16
CA TYR A 191 10.08 11.40 -10.12
C TYR A 191 8.66 11.29 -9.57
N GLY A 192 8.26 10.15 -8.98
CA GLY A 192 6.94 9.99 -8.38
C GLY A 192 6.69 10.98 -7.25
N MET A 193 7.69 11.20 -6.38
CA MET A 193 7.59 12.21 -5.32
C MET A 193 7.47 13.64 -5.88
N TRP A 194 8.28 13.96 -6.90
CA TRP A 194 8.23 15.26 -7.56
C TRP A 194 6.89 15.51 -8.25
N HIS A 195 6.32 14.49 -8.91
CA HIS A 195 5.01 14.54 -9.56
C HIS A 195 3.90 14.81 -8.56
N ALA A 196 3.87 14.06 -7.45
CA ALA A 196 2.92 14.29 -6.37
C ALA A 196 2.99 15.74 -5.85
N ALA A 197 4.21 16.28 -5.67
CA ALA A 197 4.42 17.65 -5.20
C ALA A 197 4.01 18.75 -6.20
N GLN A 198 3.74 18.44 -7.47
CA GLN A 198 3.31 19.44 -8.46
C GLN A 198 1.86 19.90 -8.27
N ASN A 199 1.07 19.20 -7.45
CA ASN A 199 -0.32 19.54 -7.16
C ASN A 199 -0.44 20.07 -5.72
N PRO A 200 -0.02 21.31 -5.45
CA PRO A 200 -0.04 21.87 -4.11
C PRO A 200 -1.47 21.94 -3.57
N THR A 201 -1.61 21.63 -2.29
CA THR A 201 -2.87 21.80 -1.54
C THR A 201 -2.72 22.91 -0.50
N ASP A 202 -3.84 23.34 0.08
CA ASP A 202 -3.87 24.34 1.15
C ASP A 202 -3.65 23.73 2.56
N HIS A 203 -3.37 22.43 2.62
CA HIS A 203 -3.23 21.65 3.84
C HIS A 203 -1.98 20.75 3.78
N ASP A 204 -1.71 20.02 4.86
CA ASP A 204 -0.51 19.19 4.94
C ASP A 204 -0.54 18.11 3.85
N HIS A 205 0.58 17.90 3.17
CA HIS A 205 0.77 16.86 2.16
C HIS A 205 1.97 16.00 2.53
N ILE A 206 1.71 14.71 2.76
CA ILE A 206 2.72 13.71 3.02
C ILE A 206 2.93 12.90 1.74
N ILE A 207 4.19 12.77 1.32
CA ILE A 207 4.59 11.98 0.16
C ILE A 207 5.55 10.90 0.63
N VAL A 208 5.23 9.63 0.33
CA VAL A 208 5.93 8.45 0.85
C VAL A 208 6.31 7.50 -0.26
#